data_AF-A0A8B8LA32-F1
#
_entry.id   AF-A0A8B8LA32-F1
#
_cell.length_a   1.000
_cell.length_b   1.000
_cell.length_c   1.000
_cell.angle_alpha   90.00
_cell.angle_beta   90.00
_cell.angle_gamma   90.00
#
_symmetry.space_group_name_H-M   'P 1'
#
loop_
_entity.id
_entity.type
_entity.pdbx_description
1 polymer ?
#
loop_
_entity_poly.entity_id
_entity_poly.type
_entity_poly.pdbx_seq_one_letter_code
_entity_poly.pdbx_strand_id
1 'polypeptide(L)'
;MANVLVFGCCLVILSLVVAQGSVSAQSTRAFFVFGDSLVDSGNNDFLATTARADAPPYGIDFPTHRPTGRFSNGLNIPDIISMRLGLEPTLPYLSPLLIGEKLLIGANFASAGIGILNDTGIQFLHIIHIEKQLKLFQEYQKRLRAHIGAEGARNIVNRALVLITLGGNDFVNNYYLVPYSARSRQFSLPDYVRYLISEYRKVLTKLYDLGARRVLVTGTGPMGCVPAELAMRSRNGDCDVELQRAASLYNPQLVEMINGLNREIGADVFIAANAYRMHMDFVSNPRAYGTLLWARAIQWDWAVHTHFKFVPKQRPLRVLGSIPSIRESK
;
A
#
# COMPACT_ATOMS: atom_id res chain seq x y z
N MET A 1 43.89 -53.16 9.89
CA MET A 1 42.48 -53.14 9.43
C MET A 1 41.62 -52.07 10.12
N ALA A 2 42.08 -51.37 11.17
CA ALA A 2 41.29 -50.34 11.85
C ALA A 2 41.24 -48.97 11.11
N ASN A 3 42.26 -48.60 10.34
CA ASN A 3 42.32 -47.27 9.69
C ASN A 3 41.48 -47.13 8.41
N VAL A 4 41.07 -48.23 7.78
CA VAL A 4 40.25 -48.20 6.55
C VAL A 4 38.77 -47.97 6.88
N LEU A 5 38.30 -48.45 8.04
CA LEU A 5 36.92 -48.26 8.50
C LEU A 5 36.62 -46.82 8.93
N VAL A 6 37.59 -46.12 9.52
CA VAL A 6 37.40 -44.72 9.97
C VAL A 6 37.26 -43.76 8.77
N PHE A 7 38.03 -43.98 7.71
CA PHE A 7 37.93 -43.18 6.48
C PHE A 7 36.61 -43.42 5.72
N GLY A 8 36.10 -44.65 5.73
CA GLY A 8 34.80 -44.98 5.15
C GLY A 8 33.62 -44.32 5.88
N CYS A 9 33.64 -44.30 7.22
CA CYS A 9 32.60 -43.63 8.01
C CYS A 9 32.61 -42.10 7.84
N CYS A 10 33.77 -41.46 7.72
CA CYS A 10 33.85 -40.02 7.46
C CYS A 10 33.28 -39.61 6.10
N LEU A 11 33.46 -40.43 5.06
CA LEU A 11 32.91 -40.17 3.72
C LEU A 11 31.39 -40.38 3.65
N VAL A 12 30.84 -41.32 4.43
CA VAL A 12 29.39 -41.54 4.54
C VAL A 12 28.71 -40.42 5.34
N ILE A 13 29.36 -39.90 6.39
CA ILE A 13 28.85 -38.75 7.14
C ILE A 13 28.92 -37.46 6.30
N LEU A 14 29.95 -37.27 5.48
CA LEU A 14 30.07 -36.09 4.60
C LEU A 14 29.05 -36.12 3.45
N SER A 15 28.66 -37.31 2.97
CA SER A 15 27.64 -37.47 1.91
C SER A 15 26.20 -37.39 2.45
N LEU A 16 25.96 -37.65 3.73
CA LEU A 16 24.66 -37.44 4.40
C LEU A 16 24.39 -35.99 4.82
N VAL A 17 25.39 -35.11 4.83
CA VAL A 17 25.20 -33.66 5.08
C VAL A 17 24.84 -32.88 3.80
N VAL A 18 24.92 -33.52 2.62
CA VAL A 18 24.41 -32.96 1.35
C VAL A 18 22.97 -33.43 1.08
N ALA A 19 22.23 -33.78 2.13
CA ALA A 19 20.79 -33.91 2.08
C ALA A 19 20.18 -32.52 1.86
N GLN A 20 20.09 -32.15 0.59
CA GLN A 20 19.13 -31.24 -0.03
C GLN A 20 18.23 -30.49 0.96
N GLY A 21 18.82 -29.47 1.59
CA GLY A 21 18.08 -28.27 1.89
C GLY A 21 17.79 -27.55 0.58
N SER A 22 16.97 -28.14 -0.29
CA SER A 22 16.13 -27.29 -1.13
C SER A 22 15.25 -26.54 -0.14
N VAL A 23 15.77 -25.41 0.36
CA VAL A 23 14.94 -24.28 0.71
C VAL A 23 14.06 -24.16 -0.52
N SER A 24 12.80 -24.60 -0.41
CA SER A 24 11.78 -24.24 -1.37
C SER A 24 12.01 -22.75 -1.54
N ALA A 25 12.59 -22.36 -2.68
CA ALA A 25 12.74 -20.97 -3.04
C ALA A 25 11.28 -20.52 -3.11
N GLN A 26 10.79 -20.04 -1.97
CA GLN A 26 9.42 -19.65 -1.81
C GLN A 26 9.30 -18.55 -2.82
N SER A 27 8.71 -18.86 -3.97
CA SER A 27 8.76 -18.03 -5.17
C SER A 27 8.34 -16.65 -4.73
N THR A 28 9.33 -15.78 -4.50
CA THR A 28 9.10 -14.55 -3.77
C THR A 28 8.34 -13.68 -4.74
N ARG A 29 7.08 -13.39 -4.38
CA ARG A 29 6.16 -12.76 -5.29
C ARG A 29 6.54 -11.30 -5.36
N ALA A 30 6.86 -10.78 -6.54
CA ALA A 30 7.11 -9.35 -6.71
C ALA A 30 5.96 -8.51 -6.11
N PHE A 31 6.28 -7.31 -5.66
CA PHE A 31 5.31 -6.41 -5.02
C PHE A 31 5.26 -5.06 -5.74
N PHE A 32 4.07 -4.67 -6.18
CA PHE A 32 3.84 -3.38 -6.82
C PHE A 32 2.90 -2.51 -5.97
N VAL A 33 3.27 -1.26 -5.81
CA VAL A 33 2.55 -0.33 -4.93
C VAL A 33 2.12 0.90 -5.73
N PHE A 34 0.85 1.25 -5.64
CA PHE A 34 0.24 2.42 -6.26
C PHE A 34 -0.51 3.21 -5.20
N GLY A 35 -0.65 4.51 -5.40
CA GLY A 35 -1.48 5.33 -4.52
C GLY A 35 -0.82 6.62 -4.05
N ASP A 36 -1.22 7.03 -2.85
CA ASP A 36 -0.87 8.30 -2.23
C ASP A 36 0.23 8.19 -1.15
N SER A 37 0.33 9.20 -0.28
CA SER A 37 1.32 9.32 0.78
C SER A 37 1.30 8.18 1.78
N LEU A 38 0.16 7.49 1.97
CA LEU A 38 0.05 6.39 2.93
C LEU A 38 0.93 5.19 2.56
N VAL A 39 1.35 5.11 1.30
CA VAL A 39 2.18 4.02 0.78
C VAL A 39 3.39 4.52 -0.01
N ASP A 40 3.62 5.83 -0.12
CA ASP A 40 4.81 6.37 -0.79
C ASP A 40 6.08 6.01 -0.02
N SER A 41 7.10 5.55 -0.75
CA SER A 41 8.43 5.21 -0.24
C SER A 41 9.52 6.18 -0.68
N GLY A 42 9.14 7.36 -1.18
CA GLY A 42 10.04 8.48 -1.52
C GLY A 42 10.07 8.88 -2.99
N ASN A 43 9.01 8.63 -3.79
CA ASN A 43 8.97 9.17 -5.16
C ASN A 43 8.93 10.70 -5.17
N ASN A 44 8.22 11.30 -4.20
CA ASN A 44 8.06 12.75 -4.12
C ASN A 44 9.37 13.50 -3.90
N ASP A 45 10.38 12.85 -3.32
CA ASP A 45 11.70 13.45 -3.07
C ASP A 45 12.45 13.78 -4.38
N PHE A 46 12.05 13.15 -5.49
CA PHE A 46 12.59 13.37 -6.83
C PHE A 46 11.82 14.45 -7.63
N LEU A 47 10.80 15.09 -7.06
CA LEU A 47 9.89 16.00 -7.78
C LEU A 47 9.89 17.41 -7.18
N ALA A 48 9.78 18.46 -8.00
CA ALA A 48 9.60 19.81 -7.49
C ALA A 48 8.16 20.01 -6.92
N THR A 49 7.92 19.51 -5.71
CA THR A 49 6.63 19.48 -5.01
C THR A 49 6.75 19.96 -3.57
N THR A 50 5.63 20.43 -3.02
CA THR A 50 5.49 20.75 -1.59
C THR A 50 5.10 19.54 -0.73
N ALA A 51 4.64 18.45 -1.34
CA ALA A 51 4.32 17.21 -0.63
C ALA A 51 5.56 16.32 -0.53
N ARG A 52 6.45 16.58 0.44
CA ARG A 52 7.70 15.84 0.65
C ARG A 52 7.85 15.35 2.08
N ALA A 53 8.50 14.20 2.24
CA ALA A 53 8.80 13.59 3.54
C ALA A 53 10.32 13.36 3.72
N ASP A 54 11.10 14.33 3.27
CA ASP A 54 12.58 14.32 3.24
C ASP A 54 13.23 15.15 4.36
N ALA A 55 12.46 15.55 5.38
CA ALA A 55 12.92 16.32 6.54
C ALA A 55 12.44 15.73 7.88
N PRO A 56 13.06 16.05 9.02
CA PRO A 56 12.51 15.68 10.33
C PRO A 56 11.07 16.18 10.56
N PRO A 57 10.22 15.41 11.27
CA PRO A 57 10.51 14.20 12.03
C PRO A 57 10.35 12.90 11.21
N TYR A 58 10.21 12.97 9.89
CA TYR A 58 10.13 11.77 9.06
C TYR A 58 11.38 10.89 9.24
N GLY A 59 11.16 9.58 9.34
CA GLY A 59 12.24 8.61 9.49
C GLY A 59 12.95 8.58 10.85
N ILE A 60 12.49 9.31 11.88
CA ILE A 60 13.10 9.30 13.22
C ILE A 60 13.14 7.91 13.87
N ASP A 61 12.15 7.07 13.61
CA ASP A 61 12.04 5.68 14.08
C ASP A 61 12.45 4.65 12.99
N PHE A 62 12.89 5.12 11.83
CA PHE A 62 13.49 4.24 10.81
C PHE A 62 14.85 3.73 11.31
N PRO A 63 15.32 2.53 10.92
CA PRO A 63 16.61 2.01 11.38
C PRO A 63 17.83 2.93 11.16
N THR A 64 17.76 3.83 10.18
CA THR A 64 18.82 4.82 9.89
C THR A 64 18.67 6.13 10.65
N HIS A 65 17.53 6.35 11.33
CA HIS A 65 17.14 7.60 11.98
C HIS A 65 17.20 8.83 11.06
N ARG A 66 16.97 8.64 9.76
CA ARG A 66 17.01 9.68 8.72
C ARG A 66 15.72 9.67 7.91
N PRO A 67 15.28 10.84 7.39
CA PRO A 67 14.17 10.90 6.44
C PRO A 67 14.40 9.97 5.25
N THR A 68 13.35 9.30 4.81
CA THR A 68 13.40 8.32 3.71
C THR A 68 12.40 8.60 2.59
N GLY A 69 11.68 9.72 2.66
CA GLY A 69 10.57 10.02 1.75
C GLY A 69 9.27 9.28 2.07
N ARG A 70 9.25 8.47 3.13
CA ARG A 70 8.01 7.90 3.69
C ARG A 70 7.34 8.94 4.56
N PHE A 71 6.05 9.14 4.37
CA PHE A 71 5.22 9.97 5.23
C PHE A 71 4.95 9.26 6.57
N SER A 72 6.00 8.92 7.29
CA SER A 72 5.99 8.18 8.55
C SER A 72 7.29 8.44 9.32
N ASN A 73 7.24 8.27 10.63
CA ASN A 73 8.44 8.20 11.47
C ASN A 73 9.31 6.99 11.13
N GLY A 74 8.76 5.94 10.52
CA GLY A 74 9.50 4.72 10.22
C GLY A 74 8.99 4.01 8.97
N LEU A 75 8.84 2.69 9.09
CA LEU A 75 8.29 1.85 8.02
C LEU A 75 6.83 2.23 7.74
N ASN A 76 6.44 2.22 6.47
CA ASN A 76 5.06 2.33 6.04
C ASN A 76 4.44 0.93 5.77
N ILE A 77 3.16 0.88 5.43
CA ILE A 77 2.43 -0.37 5.18
C ILE A 77 3.12 -1.26 4.13
N PRO A 78 3.53 -0.73 2.95
CA PRO A 78 4.29 -1.50 1.97
C PRO A 78 5.54 -2.17 2.50
N ASP A 79 6.35 -1.48 3.31
CA ASP A 79 7.57 -2.07 3.85
C ASP A 79 7.26 -3.26 4.74
N ILE A 80 6.26 -3.12 5.60
CA ILE A 80 5.81 -4.18 6.50
C ILE A 80 5.28 -5.37 5.68
N ILE A 81 4.55 -5.12 4.60
CA ILE A 81 4.08 -6.18 3.69
C ILE A 81 5.28 -6.86 3.02
N SER A 82 6.24 -6.12 2.48
CA SER A 82 7.48 -6.67 1.90
C SER A 82 8.18 -7.61 2.89
N MET A 83 8.39 -7.15 4.14
CA MET A 83 9.01 -7.98 5.18
C MET A 83 8.22 -9.27 5.45
N ARG A 84 6.88 -9.21 5.46
CA ARG A 84 6.02 -10.39 5.63
C ARG A 84 6.04 -11.33 4.43
N LEU A 85 6.35 -10.84 3.25
CA LEU A 85 6.58 -11.63 2.03
C LEU A 85 8.01 -12.19 1.95
N GLY A 86 8.89 -11.88 2.91
CA GLY A 86 10.31 -12.23 2.85
C GLY A 86 11.08 -11.44 1.79
N LEU A 87 10.58 -10.26 1.42
CA LEU A 87 11.20 -9.34 0.47
C LEU A 87 11.89 -8.19 1.20
N GLU A 88 12.89 -7.62 0.54
CA GLU A 88 13.32 -6.26 0.85
C GLU A 88 12.20 -5.25 0.52
N PRO A 89 12.17 -4.09 1.19
CA PRO A 89 11.28 -2.99 0.82
C PRO A 89 11.43 -2.60 -0.65
N THR A 90 10.30 -2.42 -1.35
CA THR A 90 10.30 -1.94 -2.73
C THR A 90 10.87 -0.53 -2.82
N LEU A 91 11.71 -0.27 -3.81
CA LEU A 91 12.23 1.07 -4.07
C LEU A 91 11.17 1.96 -4.74
N PRO A 92 11.20 3.29 -4.52
CA PRO A 92 10.41 4.22 -5.33
C PRO A 92 10.85 4.12 -6.79
N TYR A 93 9.91 4.18 -7.73
CA TYR A 93 10.17 4.02 -9.16
C TYR A 93 11.23 4.98 -9.68
N LEU A 94 11.23 6.22 -9.17
CA LEU A 94 12.18 7.27 -9.57
C LEU A 94 13.58 7.09 -8.97
N SER A 95 13.79 6.10 -8.08
CA SER A 95 15.12 5.84 -7.54
C SER A 95 16.10 5.39 -8.62
N PRO A 96 17.31 5.97 -8.70
CA PRO A 96 18.36 5.48 -9.59
C PRO A 96 18.84 4.07 -9.22
N LEU A 97 18.52 3.59 -8.01
CA LEU A 97 18.89 2.26 -7.52
C LEU A 97 17.93 1.16 -7.99
N LEU A 98 16.78 1.50 -8.59
CA LEU A 98 15.83 0.52 -9.11
C LEU A 98 16.34 -0.04 -10.45
N ILE A 99 17.37 -0.87 -10.45
CA ILE A 99 18.00 -1.46 -11.65
C ILE A 99 18.33 -2.95 -11.45
N GLY A 100 18.52 -3.69 -12.54
CA GLY A 100 18.91 -5.10 -12.51
C GLY A 100 17.96 -5.95 -11.64
N GLU A 101 18.54 -6.74 -10.73
CA GLU A 101 17.82 -7.65 -9.83
C GLU A 101 16.80 -6.94 -8.93
N LYS A 102 16.98 -5.63 -8.64
CA LYS A 102 15.97 -4.86 -7.89
C LYS A 102 14.65 -4.74 -8.65
N LEU A 103 14.67 -4.86 -9.99
CA LEU A 103 13.44 -4.98 -10.76
C LEU A 103 12.68 -6.26 -10.41
N LEU A 104 13.32 -7.36 -10.04
CA LEU A 104 12.60 -8.62 -9.76
C LEU A 104 11.78 -8.57 -8.46
N ILE A 105 12.14 -7.69 -7.53
CA ILE A 105 11.43 -7.46 -6.26
C ILE A 105 10.11 -6.72 -6.50
N GLY A 106 10.09 -5.82 -7.48
CA GLY A 106 8.98 -4.93 -7.77
C GLY A 106 9.33 -3.46 -7.53
N ALA A 107 8.32 -2.60 -7.48
CA ALA A 107 8.52 -1.15 -7.40
C ALA A 107 7.32 -0.44 -6.77
N ASN A 108 7.61 0.70 -6.15
CA ASN A 108 6.60 1.60 -5.61
C ASN A 108 6.41 2.80 -6.54
N PHE A 109 5.20 2.96 -7.06
CA PHE A 109 4.80 4.04 -7.97
C PHE A 109 4.01 5.15 -7.26
N ALA A 110 3.71 4.98 -5.98
CA ALA A 110 2.87 5.90 -5.22
C ALA A 110 3.51 7.28 -5.08
N SER A 111 2.69 8.30 -4.90
CA SER A 111 3.12 9.69 -4.79
C SER A 111 2.14 10.47 -3.92
N ALA A 112 2.64 11.24 -2.96
CA ALA A 112 1.79 11.96 -2.03
C ALA A 112 0.86 12.98 -2.70
N GLY A 113 -0.31 13.17 -2.07
CA GLY A 113 -1.31 14.17 -2.47
C GLY A 113 -2.27 13.73 -3.58
N ILE A 114 -2.00 12.63 -4.29
CA ILE A 114 -2.84 12.20 -5.40
C ILE A 114 -4.17 11.61 -4.93
N GLY A 115 -5.18 11.68 -5.79
CA GLY A 115 -6.44 10.95 -5.63
C GLY A 115 -6.74 10.04 -6.81
N ILE A 116 -7.97 9.55 -6.84
CA ILE A 116 -8.58 8.87 -7.99
C ILE A 116 -8.68 9.85 -9.16
N LEU A 117 -9.09 11.08 -8.88
CA LEU A 117 -9.26 12.11 -9.90
C LEU A 117 -7.94 12.82 -10.21
N ASN A 118 -7.77 13.18 -11.48
CA ASN A 118 -6.54 13.82 -11.94
C ASN A 118 -6.39 15.28 -11.46
N ASP A 119 -7.48 15.94 -11.06
CA ASP A 119 -7.46 17.29 -10.46
C ASP A 119 -7.28 17.28 -8.94
N THR A 120 -7.31 16.11 -8.29
CA THR A 120 -7.03 16.00 -6.85
C THR A 120 -5.54 16.23 -6.60
N GLY A 121 -5.22 17.08 -5.61
CA GLY A 121 -3.84 17.33 -5.17
C GLY A 121 -3.10 18.43 -5.96
N ILE A 122 -3.81 19.20 -6.79
CA ILE A 122 -3.20 20.28 -7.61
C ILE A 122 -2.42 21.32 -6.78
N GLN A 123 -2.80 21.54 -5.52
CA GLN A 123 -2.12 22.41 -4.58
C GLN A 123 -0.68 21.98 -4.25
N PHE A 124 -0.32 20.73 -4.55
CA PHE A 124 1.01 20.17 -4.28
C PHE A 124 1.99 20.30 -5.45
N LEU A 125 1.64 21.04 -6.50
CA LEU A 125 2.47 21.23 -7.70
C LEU A 125 2.74 19.88 -8.41
N HIS A 126 4.00 19.45 -8.50
CA HIS A 126 4.38 18.27 -9.28
C HIS A 126 4.20 16.96 -8.49
N ILE A 127 3.07 16.28 -8.69
CA ILE A 127 2.80 14.95 -8.13
C ILE A 127 2.57 13.91 -9.25
N ILE A 128 2.76 12.63 -8.94
CA ILE A 128 2.58 11.53 -9.90
C ILE A 128 1.15 11.00 -9.81
N HIS A 129 0.20 11.67 -10.46
CA HIS A 129 -1.21 11.24 -10.51
C HIS A 129 -1.36 9.78 -10.99
N ILE A 130 -2.46 9.15 -10.61
CA ILE A 130 -2.67 7.71 -10.84
C ILE A 130 -2.50 7.28 -12.31
N GLU A 131 -2.94 8.09 -13.28
CA GLU A 131 -2.74 7.80 -14.69
C GLU A 131 -1.24 7.73 -15.05
N LYS A 132 -0.44 8.64 -14.48
CA LYS A 132 1.02 8.63 -14.67
C LYS A 132 1.65 7.45 -13.95
N GLN A 133 1.19 7.07 -12.74
CA GLN A 133 1.69 5.86 -12.06
C GLN A 133 1.50 4.60 -12.92
N LEU A 134 0.33 4.46 -13.56
CA LEU A 134 0.07 3.34 -14.49
C LEU A 134 0.97 3.39 -15.73
N LYS A 135 1.28 4.58 -16.27
CA LYS A 135 2.25 4.75 -17.37
C LYS A 135 3.67 4.38 -16.93
N LEU A 136 4.08 4.76 -15.72
CA LEU A 136 5.38 4.38 -15.16
C LEU A 136 5.45 2.86 -14.93
N PHE A 137 4.34 2.21 -14.57
CA PHE A 137 4.28 0.75 -14.51
C PHE A 137 4.47 0.09 -15.88
N GLN A 138 3.89 0.65 -16.95
CA GLN A 138 4.15 0.17 -18.31
C GLN A 138 5.63 0.33 -18.70
N GLU A 139 6.26 1.44 -18.31
CA GLU A 139 7.68 1.68 -18.54
C GLU A 139 8.55 0.71 -17.74
N TYR A 140 8.24 0.51 -16.46
CA TYR A 140 8.83 -0.52 -15.61
C TYR A 140 8.75 -1.90 -16.28
N GLN A 141 7.60 -2.28 -16.83
CA GLN A 141 7.44 -3.56 -17.51
C GLN A 141 8.35 -3.67 -18.74
N LYS A 142 8.59 -2.58 -19.49
CA LYS A 142 9.56 -2.59 -20.60
C LYS A 142 10.97 -2.85 -20.08
N ARG A 143 11.36 -2.20 -18.99
CA ARG A 143 12.67 -2.39 -18.33
C ARG A 143 12.84 -3.83 -17.82
N LEU A 144 11.81 -4.37 -17.18
CA LEU A 144 11.78 -5.76 -16.72
C LEU A 144 11.88 -6.75 -17.89
N ARG A 145 11.12 -6.54 -18.98
CA ARG A 145 11.21 -7.36 -20.19
C ARG A 145 12.60 -7.33 -20.82
N ALA A 146 13.27 -6.18 -20.83
CA ALA A 146 14.63 -6.07 -21.32
C ALA A 146 15.64 -6.83 -20.44
N HIS A 147 15.35 -6.97 -19.14
CA HIS A 147 16.24 -7.64 -18.19
C HIS A 147 16.10 -9.16 -18.20
N ILE A 148 14.87 -9.69 -18.24
CA ILE A 148 14.60 -11.14 -18.07
C ILE A 148 13.74 -11.77 -19.18
N GLY A 149 13.52 -11.05 -20.28
CA GLY A 149 12.68 -11.50 -21.38
C GLY A 149 11.18 -11.30 -21.16
N ALA A 150 10.42 -11.41 -22.25
CA ALA A 150 8.99 -11.12 -22.28
C ALA A 150 8.16 -12.08 -21.39
N GLU A 151 8.46 -13.37 -21.45
CA GLU A 151 7.76 -14.40 -20.69
C GLU A 151 8.04 -14.29 -19.19
N GLY A 152 9.32 -14.11 -18.82
CA GLY A 152 9.72 -13.91 -17.42
C GLY A 152 9.03 -12.69 -16.81
N ALA A 153 9.05 -11.55 -17.52
CA ALA A 153 8.38 -10.33 -17.06
C ALA A 153 6.86 -10.52 -16.90
N ARG A 154 6.20 -11.20 -17.86
CA ARG A 154 4.77 -11.51 -17.76
C ARG A 154 4.47 -12.40 -16.56
N ASN A 155 5.31 -13.40 -16.30
CA ASN A 155 5.15 -14.30 -15.17
C ASN A 155 5.30 -13.57 -13.83
N ILE A 156 6.31 -12.70 -13.69
CA ILE A 156 6.50 -11.87 -12.49
C ILE A 156 5.28 -10.99 -12.25
N VAL A 157 4.82 -10.24 -13.27
CA VAL A 157 3.68 -9.32 -13.14
C VAL A 157 2.41 -10.07 -12.76
N ASN A 158 2.08 -11.16 -13.46
CA ASN A 158 0.85 -11.91 -13.21
C ASN A 158 0.85 -12.58 -11.83
N ARG A 159 2.02 -12.95 -11.30
CA ARG A 159 2.16 -13.56 -9.97
C ARG A 159 2.40 -12.54 -8.87
N ALA A 160 2.58 -11.26 -9.17
CA ALA A 160 2.84 -10.25 -8.16
C ALA A 160 1.66 -10.07 -7.18
N LEU A 161 1.97 -9.51 -6.01
CA LEU A 161 0.98 -8.81 -5.19
C LEU A 161 0.96 -7.34 -5.64
N VAL A 162 -0.22 -6.75 -5.71
CA VAL A 162 -0.38 -5.32 -5.95
C VAL A 162 -1.14 -4.70 -4.78
N LEU A 163 -0.67 -3.55 -4.29
CA LEU A 163 -1.38 -2.70 -3.34
C LEU A 163 -1.73 -1.38 -4.01
N ILE A 164 -2.98 -0.93 -3.88
CA ILE A 164 -3.42 0.39 -4.33
C ILE A 164 -4.22 1.10 -3.24
N THR A 165 -3.83 2.34 -2.93
CA THR A 165 -4.55 3.23 -1.99
C THR A 165 -4.89 4.54 -2.65
N LEU A 166 -6.19 4.85 -2.73
CA LEU A 166 -6.71 6.10 -3.29
C LEU A 166 -8.04 6.45 -2.63
N GLY A 167 -8.52 7.67 -2.86
CA GLY A 167 -9.86 8.12 -2.45
C GLY A 167 -9.85 9.12 -1.31
N GLY A 168 -8.93 8.98 -0.33
CA GLY A 168 -8.87 9.88 0.82
C GLY A 168 -8.68 11.34 0.40
N ASN A 169 -7.67 11.59 -0.44
CA ASN A 169 -7.36 12.91 -0.96
C ASN A 169 -8.48 13.50 -1.85
N ASP A 170 -9.30 12.68 -2.51
CA ASP A 170 -10.42 13.18 -3.29
C ASP A 170 -11.49 13.85 -2.42
N PHE A 171 -11.54 13.49 -1.14
CA PHE A 171 -12.35 14.20 -0.15
C PHE A 171 -11.58 15.33 0.51
N VAL A 172 -10.48 15.04 1.22
CA VAL A 172 -9.79 16.06 2.06
C VAL A 172 -9.08 17.12 1.22
N ASN A 173 -8.48 16.71 0.11
CA ASN A 173 -7.62 17.54 -0.74
C ASN A 173 -8.28 17.96 -2.05
N ASN A 174 -9.60 17.76 -2.18
CA ASN A 174 -10.39 18.23 -3.32
C ASN A 174 -11.80 18.68 -2.90
N TYR A 175 -12.70 17.75 -2.55
CA TYR A 175 -14.10 18.09 -2.23
C TYR A 175 -14.26 19.03 -1.02
N TYR A 176 -13.49 18.79 0.05
CA TYR A 176 -13.55 19.50 1.33
C TYR A 176 -12.36 20.41 1.59
N LEU A 177 -11.47 20.60 0.61
CA LEU A 177 -10.23 21.37 0.74
C LEU A 177 -10.48 22.81 1.20
N VAL A 178 -11.50 23.45 0.63
CA VAL A 178 -11.96 24.79 1.02
C VAL A 178 -13.48 24.82 1.06
N PRO A 179 -14.09 25.75 1.84
CA PRO A 179 -15.51 26.02 1.73
C PRO A 179 -15.91 26.29 0.27
N TYR A 180 -16.96 25.61 -0.22
CA TYR A 180 -17.45 25.75 -1.59
C TYR A 180 -16.39 25.49 -2.68
N SER A 181 -15.54 24.48 -2.47
CA SER A 181 -14.64 23.95 -3.50
C SER A 181 -15.34 23.75 -4.85
N ALA A 182 -14.58 23.75 -5.95
CA ALA A 182 -15.14 23.52 -7.28
C ALA A 182 -15.96 22.21 -7.33
N ARG A 183 -15.47 21.14 -6.68
CA ARG A 183 -16.16 19.83 -6.64
C ARG A 183 -17.42 19.84 -5.78
N SER A 184 -17.41 20.49 -4.62
CA SER A 184 -18.61 20.59 -3.77
C SER A 184 -19.71 21.45 -4.39
N ARG A 185 -19.37 22.40 -5.26
CA ARG A 185 -20.35 23.17 -6.06
C ARG A 185 -20.86 22.40 -7.28
N GLN A 186 -20.06 21.50 -7.83
CA GLN A 186 -20.44 20.71 -9.00
C GLN A 186 -21.31 19.50 -8.64
N PHE A 187 -21.07 18.89 -7.48
CA PHE A 187 -21.71 17.64 -7.08
C PHE A 187 -22.18 17.68 -5.63
N SER A 188 -23.39 17.15 -5.39
CA SER A 188 -23.76 16.70 -4.05
C SER A 188 -22.81 15.58 -3.60
N LEU A 189 -22.63 15.38 -2.29
CA LEU A 189 -21.72 14.35 -1.78
C LEU A 189 -22.06 12.95 -2.32
N PRO A 190 -23.33 12.48 -2.34
CA PRO A 190 -23.66 11.19 -2.95
C PRO A 190 -23.29 11.09 -4.44
N ASP A 191 -23.51 12.16 -5.22
CA ASP A 191 -23.19 12.16 -6.65
C ASP A 191 -21.68 12.15 -6.89
N TYR A 192 -20.95 12.88 -6.05
CA TYR A 192 -19.50 12.89 -6.07
C TYR A 192 -18.91 11.51 -5.75
N VAL A 193 -19.45 10.81 -4.74
CA VAL A 193 -19.06 9.43 -4.42
C VAL A 193 -19.31 8.51 -5.61
N ARG A 194 -20.48 8.57 -6.25
CA ARG A 194 -20.77 7.77 -7.45
C ARG A 194 -19.78 8.06 -8.59
N TYR A 195 -19.44 9.34 -8.78
CA TYR A 195 -18.43 9.75 -9.75
C TYR A 195 -17.05 9.16 -9.43
N LEU A 196 -16.56 9.28 -8.19
CA LEU A 196 -15.29 8.67 -7.75
C LEU A 196 -15.25 7.16 -7.97
N ILE A 197 -16.32 6.44 -7.63
CA ILE A 197 -16.40 4.99 -7.83
C ILE A 197 -16.32 4.62 -9.31
N SER A 198 -16.96 5.41 -10.18
CA SER A 198 -16.92 5.19 -11.63
C SER A 198 -15.51 5.41 -12.21
N GLU A 199 -14.79 6.44 -11.76
CA GLU A 199 -13.41 6.70 -12.19
C GLU A 199 -12.43 5.65 -11.60
N TYR A 200 -12.61 5.23 -10.35
CA TYR A 200 -11.76 4.20 -9.76
C TYR A 200 -11.92 2.86 -10.46
N ARG A 201 -13.14 2.51 -10.90
CA ARG A 201 -13.38 1.32 -11.73
C ARG A 201 -12.51 1.32 -12.99
N LYS A 202 -12.32 2.47 -13.65
CA LYS A 202 -11.45 2.59 -14.84
C LYS A 202 -9.98 2.34 -14.48
N VAL A 203 -9.51 2.91 -13.37
CA VAL A 203 -8.14 2.68 -12.85
C VAL A 203 -7.90 1.19 -12.58
N LEU A 204 -8.82 0.52 -11.86
CA LEU A 204 -8.69 -0.90 -11.56
C LEU A 204 -8.74 -1.77 -12.83
N THR A 205 -9.66 -1.47 -13.75
CA THR A 205 -9.72 -2.13 -15.06
C THR A 205 -8.39 -2.01 -15.79
N LYS A 206 -7.81 -0.81 -15.83
CA LYS A 206 -6.52 -0.59 -16.48
C LYS A 206 -5.39 -1.37 -15.80
N LEU A 207 -5.39 -1.45 -14.48
CA LEU A 207 -4.41 -2.22 -13.72
C LEU A 207 -4.51 -3.73 -14.03
N TYR A 208 -5.73 -4.25 -14.19
CA TYR A 208 -5.96 -5.62 -14.66
C TYR A 208 -5.45 -5.83 -16.10
N ASP A 209 -5.72 -4.91 -17.02
CA ASP A 209 -5.23 -4.97 -18.40
C ASP A 209 -3.70 -5.00 -18.46
N LEU A 210 -3.04 -4.33 -17.50
CA LEU A 210 -1.59 -4.33 -17.34
C LEU A 210 -1.03 -5.62 -16.73
N GLY A 211 -1.87 -6.60 -16.39
CA GLY A 211 -1.44 -7.92 -15.93
C GLY A 211 -1.58 -8.15 -14.43
N ALA A 212 -2.10 -7.20 -13.65
CA ALA A 212 -2.32 -7.42 -12.22
C ALA A 212 -3.40 -8.50 -12.00
N ARG A 213 -3.12 -9.48 -11.14
CA ARG A 213 -4.05 -10.59 -10.85
C ARG A 213 -4.38 -10.79 -9.37
N ARG A 214 -3.62 -10.17 -8.46
CA ARG A 214 -3.90 -10.18 -7.01
C ARG A 214 -3.69 -8.78 -6.48
N VAL A 215 -4.78 -8.04 -6.30
CA VAL A 215 -4.76 -6.61 -6.00
C VAL A 215 -5.49 -6.34 -4.70
N LEU A 216 -4.77 -5.80 -3.70
CA LEU A 216 -5.35 -5.25 -2.49
C LEU A 216 -5.72 -3.78 -2.77
N VAL A 217 -7.02 -3.48 -2.65
CA VAL A 217 -7.57 -2.14 -2.85
C VAL A 217 -8.02 -1.61 -1.49
N THR A 218 -7.40 -0.54 -0.98
CA THR A 218 -7.82 0.02 0.31
C THR A 218 -9.02 0.95 0.13
N GLY A 219 -10.01 0.81 1.02
CA GLY A 219 -10.99 1.87 1.24
C GLY A 219 -10.37 3.07 1.98
N THR A 220 -11.15 4.12 2.17
CA THR A 220 -10.72 5.25 3.00
C THR A 220 -10.72 4.87 4.48
N GLY A 221 -9.81 5.48 5.24
CA GLY A 221 -9.85 5.48 6.71
C GLY A 221 -10.96 6.39 7.25
N PRO A 222 -11.07 6.54 8.58
CA PRO A 222 -11.97 7.50 9.21
C PRO A 222 -11.41 8.92 9.05
N MET A 223 -11.66 9.51 7.89
CA MET A 223 -11.07 10.80 7.48
C MET A 223 -11.36 11.93 8.48
N GLY A 224 -12.54 11.95 9.08
CA GLY A 224 -12.89 12.97 10.08
C GLY A 224 -12.10 12.84 11.38
N CYS A 225 -11.48 11.69 11.63
CA CYS A 225 -10.63 11.42 12.80
C CYS A 225 -9.14 11.67 12.53
N VAL A 226 -8.77 12.11 11.32
CA VAL A 226 -7.38 12.43 10.99
C VAL A 226 -6.93 13.64 11.83
N PRO A 227 -5.75 13.64 12.47
CA PRO A 227 -5.33 14.72 13.36
C PRO A 227 -5.40 16.13 12.75
N ALA A 228 -5.06 16.28 11.46
CA ALA A 228 -5.17 17.56 10.75
C ALA A 228 -6.63 18.05 10.66
N GLU A 229 -7.57 17.15 10.34
CA GLU A 229 -8.99 17.46 10.28
C GLU A 229 -9.56 17.75 11.67
N LEU A 230 -9.13 17.00 12.69
CA LEU A 230 -9.49 17.31 14.08
C LEU A 230 -9.01 18.71 14.48
N ALA A 231 -7.77 19.07 14.16
CA ALA A 231 -7.21 20.39 14.49
C ALA A 231 -7.94 21.54 13.76
N MET A 232 -8.43 21.31 12.54
CA MET A 232 -9.10 22.32 11.73
C MET A 232 -10.60 22.43 11.98
N ARG A 233 -11.27 21.31 12.29
CA ARG A 233 -12.74 21.20 12.27
C ARG A 233 -13.34 20.84 13.62
N SER A 234 -12.60 20.18 14.49
CA SER A 234 -13.13 19.71 15.78
C SER A 234 -13.09 20.79 16.85
N ARG A 235 -14.17 20.88 17.63
CA ARG A 235 -14.25 21.78 18.80
C ARG A 235 -13.92 21.09 20.12
N ASN A 236 -14.10 19.78 20.17
CA ASN A 236 -14.05 18.96 21.38
C ASN A 236 -13.18 17.70 21.23
N GLY A 237 -12.51 17.53 20.08
CA GLY A 237 -11.73 16.34 19.76
C GLY A 237 -12.53 15.24 19.05
N ASP A 238 -13.83 15.43 18.81
CA ASP A 238 -14.65 14.50 18.03
C ASP A 238 -14.31 14.56 16.54
N CYS A 239 -14.49 13.43 15.86
CA CYS A 239 -14.29 13.32 14.43
C CYS A 239 -15.30 14.15 13.63
N ASP A 240 -14.86 14.77 12.53
CA ASP A 240 -15.74 15.56 11.67
C ASP A 240 -16.84 14.71 11.02
N VAL A 241 -18.09 15.09 11.24
CA VAL A 241 -19.26 14.30 10.83
C VAL A 241 -19.41 14.19 9.31
N GLU A 242 -19.07 15.22 8.54
CA GLU A 242 -19.22 15.21 7.09
C GLU A 242 -18.15 14.36 6.41
N LEU A 243 -16.91 14.37 6.91
CA LEU A 243 -15.85 13.48 6.43
C LEU A 243 -16.12 12.01 6.81
N GLN A 244 -16.67 11.77 8.00
CA GLN A 244 -17.12 10.42 8.37
C GLN A 244 -18.28 9.96 7.48
N ARG A 245 -19.23 10.86 7.16
CA ARG A 245 -20.32 10.59 6.22
C ARG A 245 -19.78 10.24 4.83
N ALA A 246 -18.80 10.99 4.32
CA ALA A 246 -18.16 10.70 3.04
C ALA A 246 -17.55 9.29 3.01
N ALA A 247 -16.79 8.90 4.04
CA ALA A 247 -16.26 7.54 4.17
C ALA A 247 -17.36 6.48 4.21
N SER A 248 -18.45 6.75 4.94
CA SER A 248 -19.60 5.83 5.08
C SER A 248 -20.36 5.59 3.77
N LEU A 249 -20.40 6.58 2.88
CA LEU A 249 -21.01 6.47 1.55
C LEU A 249 -20.07 5.77 0.57
N TYR A 250 -18.78 6.11 0.61
CA TYR A 250 -17.78 5.65 -0.35
C TYR A 250 -17.39 4.19 -0.16
N ASN A 251 -17.04 3.77 1.06
CA ASN A 251 -16.44 2.45 1.30
C ASN A 251 -17.37 1.28 0.90
N PRO A 252 -18.68 1.29 1.20
CA PRO A 252 -19.58 0.23 0.74
C PRO A 252 -19.69 0.16 -0.79
N GLN A 253 -19.76 1.31 -1.47
CA GLN A 253 -19.85 1.36 -2.93
C GLN A 253 -18.54 0.91 -3.60
N LEU A 254 -17.38 1.17 -2.98
CA LEU A 254 -16.10 0.62 -3.42
C LEU A 254 -16.10 -0.92 -3.38
N VAL A 255 -16.57 -1.50 -2.28
CA VAL A 255 -16.69 -2.96 -2.14
C VAL A 255 -17.65 -3.53 -3.18
N GLU A 256 -18.79 -2.89 -3.38
CA GLU A 256 -19.78 -3.32 -4.38
C GLU A 256 -19.19 -3.28 -5.80
N MET A 257 -18.52 -2.18 -6.17
CA MET A 257 -17.87 -2.03 -7.47
C MET A 257 -16.78 -3.08 -7.68
N ILE A 258 -15.94 -3.34 -6.67
CA ILE A 258 -14.91 -4.38 -6.71
C ILE A 258 -15.54 -5.76 -6.95
N ASN A 259 -16.59 -6.10 -6.21
CA ASN A 259 -17.30 -7.36 -6.38
C ASN A 259 -17.92 -7.48 -7.78
N GLY A 260 -18.47 -6.38 -8.32
CA GLY A 260 -18.95 -6.31 -9.70
C GLY A 260 -17.84 -6.57 -10.72
N LEU A 261 -16.70 -5.90 -10.57
CA LEU A 261 -15.56 -6.06 -11.46
C LEU A 261 -14.99 -7.49 -11.44
N ASN A 262 -14.88 -8.12 -10.26
CA ASN A 262 -14.47 -9.52 -10.16
C ASN A 262 -15.46 -10.47 -10.84
N ARG A 263 -16.78 -10.24 -10.72
CA ARG A 263 -17.80 -11.04 -11.43
C ARG A 263 -17.68 -10.92 -12.94
N GLU A 264 -17.47 -9.71 -13.46
CA GLU A 264 -17.27 -9.48 -14.89
C GLU A 264 -15.98 -10.14 -15.42
N ILE A 265 -14.92 -10.12 -14.62
CA ILE A 265 -13.65 -10.79 -14.95
C ILE A 265 -13.79 -12.32 -14.86
N GLY A 266 -14.68 -12.82 -14.01
CA GLY A 266 -14.82 -14.24 -13.71
C GLY A 266 -13.75 -14.77 -12.74
N ALA A 267 -13.10 -13.89 -11.96
CA ALA A 267 -12.09 -14.28 -10.98
C ALA A 267 -11.96 -13.25 -9.84
N ASP A 268 -11.56 -13.70 -8.65
CA ASP A 268 -11.29 -12.87 -7.48
C ASP A 268 -9.91 -12.19 -7.61
N VAL A 269 -9.83 -11.16 -8.46
CA VAL A 269 -8.61 -10.39 -8.70
C VAL A 269 -8.40 -9.31 -7.65
N PHE A 270 -9.46 -8.58 -7.34
CA PHE A 270 -9.44 -7.41 -6.46
C PHE A 270 -10.03 -7.75 -5.09
N ILE A 271 -9.33 -7.40 -4.02
CA ILE A 271 -9.77 -7.61 -2.65
C ILE A 271 -9.79 -6.27 -1.93
N ALA A 272 -10.97 -5.89 -1.42
CA ALA A 272 -11.13 -4.67 -0.65
C ALA A 272 -10.55 -4.83 0.77
N ALA A 273 -9.63 -3.95 1.15
CA ALA A 273 -9.12 -3.85 2.51
C ALA A 273 -9.89 -2.76 3.28
N ASN A 274 -10.50 -3.13 4.41
CA ASN A 274 -11.32 -2.23 5.22
C ASN A 274 -10.44 -1.35 6.13
N ALA A 275 -9.80 -0.34 5.53
CA ALA A 275 -8.95 0.60 6.25
C ALA A 275 -9.72 1.34 7.35
N TYR A 276 -10.98 1.71 7.11
CA TYR A 276 -11.83 2.38 8.12
C TYR A 276 -11.92 1.57 9.41
N ARG A 277 -12.30 0.30 9.33
CA ARG A 277 -12.44 -0.56 10.51
C ARG A 277 -11.10 -0.80 11.19
N MET A 278 -10.05 -1.09 10.40
CA MET A 278 -8.71 -1.28 10.94
C MET A 278 -8.26 -0.07 11.75
N HIS A 279 -8.62 1.14 11.30
CA HIS A 279 -8.29 2.35 12.03
C HIS A 279 -9.18 2.56 13.26
N MET A 280 -10.49 2.38 13.11
CA MET A 280 -11.42 2.55 14.23
C MET A 280 -11.19 1.54 15.37
N ASP A 281 -10.69 0.34 15.08
CA ASP A 281 -10.33 -0.63 16.12
C ASP A 281 -9.25 -0.08 17.06
N PHE A 282 -8.24 0.64 16.55
CA PHE A 282 -7.22 1.29 17.40
C PHE A 282 -7.74 2.56 18.07
N VAL A 283 -8.58 3.35 17.38
CA VAL A 283 -9.15 4.60 17.95
C VAL A 283 -10.06 4.28 19.13
N SER A 284 -10.91 3.26 18.98
CA SER A 284 -11.91 2.88 19.98
C SER A 284 -11.35 2.01 21.11
N ASN A 285 -10.26 1.28 20.87
CA ASN A 285 -9.63 0.43 21.88
C ASN A 285 -8.10 0.50 21.86
N PRO A 286 -7.51 1.68 22.14
CA PRO A 286 -6.07 1.88 22.01
C PRO A 286 -5.26 0.91 22.88
N ARG A 287 -5.75 0.58 24.08
CA ARG A 287 -5.09 -0.35 25.02
C ARG A 287 -4.87 -1.75 24.43
N ALA A 288 -5.74 -2.21 23.53
CA ALA A 288 -5.57 -3.50 22.85
C ALA A 288 -4.40 -3.52 21.86
N TYR A 289 -3.95 -2.34 21.43
CA TYR A 289 -2.88 -2.13 20.45
C TYR A 289 -1.59 -1.55 21.07
N GLY A 290 -1.59 -1.28 22.38
CA GLY A 290 -0.46 -0.77 23.15
C GLY A 290 -0.84 0.46 24.00
N THR A 291 0.01 0.85 24.95
CA THR A 291 -0.20 2.08 25.73
C THR A 291 0.15 3.29 24.86
N LEU A 292 -0.84 3.88 24.18
CA LEU A 292 -0.67 5.11 23.41
C LEU A 292 -0.33 6.29 24.34
N LEU A 293 0.87 6.85 24.21
CA LEU A 293 1.02 8.28 24.42
C LEU A 293 0.46 8.96 23.16
N TRP A 294 -0.76 9.48 23.23
CA TRP A 294 -1.23 10.52 22.30
C TRP A 294 -0.46 11.83 22.58
N ALA A 295 0.87 11.77 22.51
CA ALA A 295 1.68 12.97 22.56
C ALA A 295 1.65 13.54 21.14
N ARG A 296 0.83 14.59 20.96
CA ARG A 296 0.87 15.61 19.90
C ARG A 296 1.40 15.11 18.56
N ALA A 297 0.55 15.05 17.52
CA ALA A 297 1.05 14.95 16.14
C ALA A 297 2.09 16.08 15.92
N ILE A 298 3.37 15.72 15.96
CA ILE A 298 4.44 16.65 15.63
C ILE A 298 4.52 16.60 14.12
N GLN A 299 4.05 17.69 13.53
CA GLN A 299 4.07 18.07 12.12
C GLN A 299 2.75 17.89 11.36
N TRP A 300 2.38 19.00 10.72
CA TRP A 300 1.21 19.27 9.90
C TRP A 300 1.27 18.51 8.57
N ASP A 301 1.37 17.19 8.62
CA ASP A 301 1.34 16.42 7.40
C ASP A 301 0.45 15.20 7.53
N TRP A 302 -0.20 14.92 6.41
CA TRP A 302 -1.45 14.17 6.27
C TRP A 302 -1.33 12.67 6.51
N ALA A 303 -0.17 12.22 6.98
CA ALA A 303 0.05 10.87 7.42
C ALA A 303 0.10 10.81 8.95
N VAL A 304 -0.74 9.94 9.50
CA VAL A 304 -0.84 9.69 10.94
C VAL A 304 0.53 9.31 11.49
N HIS A 305 1.14 10.21 12.29
CA HIS A 305 2.31 9.90 13.09
C HIS A 305 1.89 9.51 14.50
N THR A 306 2.41 8.38 14.95
CA THR A 306 2.29 7.91 16.33
C THR A 306 3.68 7.52 16.80
N HIS A 307 4.15 8.12 17.89
CA HIS A 307 5.31 7.63 18.64
C HIS A 307 4.97 6.24 19.22
N PHE A 308 5.63 5.18 18.75
CA PHE A 308 5.49 3.85 19.32
C PHE A 308 6.82 3.16 19.56
N LYS A 309 7.09 2.80 20.82
CA LYS A 309 7.87 1.59 21.13
C LYS A 309 6.89 0.41 21.14
N PHE A 310 6.91 -0.39 20.08
CA PHE A 310 6.13 -1.62 20.02
C PHE A 310 6.77 -2.72 20.89
N VAL A 311 5.97 -3.34 21.77
CA VAL A 311 6.23 -4.69 22.27
C VAL A 311 5.12 -5.57 21.66
N PRO A 312 5.41 -6.42 20.64
CA PRO A 312 4.36 -7.08 19.88
C PRO A 312 3.65 -8.18 20.69
N LYS A 313 2.31 -8.17 20.70
CA LYS A 313 1.51 -9.41 20.80
C LYS A 313 1.05 -9.77 19.39
N GLN A 314 1.57 -10.87 18.85
CA GLN A 314 1.20 -11.35 17.51
C GLN A 314 -0.29 -11.74 17.46
N ARG A 315 -1.03 -11.22 16.46
CA ARG A 315 -2.34 -11.75 16.04
C ARG A 315 -2.43 -11.78 14.50
N PRO A 316 -3.10 -12.78 13.90
CA PRO A 316 -3.25 -12.89 12.46
C PRO A 316 -4.27 -11.89 11.89
N LEU A 317 -4.06 -11.46 10.63
CA LEU A 317 -5.00 -10.65 9.85
C LEU A 317 -6.34 -11.40 9.67
N ARG A 318 -7.47 -10.73 9.90
CA ARG A 318 -8.80 -11.24 9.57
C ARG A 318 -9.19 -10.80 8.15
N VAL A 319 -9.17 -11.73 7.21
CA VAL A 319 -9.80 -11.62 5.89
C VAL A 319 -11.30 -11.90 6.05
N LEU A 320 -12.17 -11.13 5.41
CA LEU A 320 -13.61 -11.41 5.36
C LEU A 320 -13.91 -12.35 4.17
N GLY A 321 -14.51 -13.50 4.44
CA GLY A 321 -15.01 -14.43 3.43
C GLY A 321 -14.59 -15.88 3.72
N SER A 322 -15.55 -16.74 4.01
CA SER A 322 -15.37 -18.19 4.13
C SER A 322 -14.92 -18.78 2.80
N ILE A 323 -13.66 -19.25 2.74
CA ILE A 323 -13.17 -20.11 1.68
C ILE A 323 -13.85 -21.48 1.87
N PRO A 324 -14.64 -22.01 0.91
CA PRO A 324 -15.09 -23.39 0.98
C PRO A 324 -13.87 -24.30 0.88
N SER A 325 -13.77 -25.27 1.78
CA SER A 325 -12.68 -26.26 1.79
C SER A 325 -12.58 -26.96 0.44
N ILE A 326 -11.42 -26.85 -0.20
CA ILE A 326 -11.05 -27.72 -1.31
C ILE A 326 -10.92 -29.13 -0.71
N ARG A 327 -11.89 -30.00 -0.99
CA ARG A 327 -11.75 -31.44 -0.79
C ARG A 327 -10.75 -31.95 -1.83
N GLU A 328 -9.63 -32.47 -1.35
CA GLU A 328 -8.80 -33.38 -2.12
C GLU A 328 -9.61 -34.65 -2.38
N SER A 329 -9.97 -34.91 -3.64
CA SER A 329 -10.33 -36.25 -4.10
C SER A 329 -9.05 -36.98 -4.48
N LYS A 330 -8.80 -38.10 -3.78
CA LYS A 330 -7.85 -39.14 -4.16
C LYS A 330 -8.14 -39.72 -5.54
#